data_AF-A0A514EGB6-F1
#
_entry.id   AF-A0A514EGB6-F1
#
_cell.length_a   1.000
_cell.length_b   1.000
_cell.length_c   1.000
_cell.angle_alpha   90.00
_cell.angle_beta   90.00
_cell.angle_gamma   90.00
#
_symmetry.space_group_name_H-M   'P 1'
#
loop_
_entity.id
_entity.type
_entity.pdbx_description
1 polymer ?
#
loop_
_entity_poly.entity_id
_entity_poly.type
_entity_poly.pdbx_seq_one_letter_code
_entity_poly.pdbx_strand_id
1 'polypeptide(L)'
;MLPPPLPAARNPIIDTMAQISLVVGVVWLLYALGQLAVLALLPDGALQAVVLRIGMPLPALLQWCLDHMLALSLLSALLALLFSAAAWGLLQRREWARLGFVAFLVVTALANFASLPLLWQFFGAMQQMPPEAMRHSADGTQLLDQLQAGRMISMATATVTSLVFAVLHGWIVYQLYRPTIRAEFRR
;
A
#
# COMPACT_ATOMS: atom_id res chain seq x y z
N MET A 1 -28.96 -44.22 -16.62
CA MET A 1 -28.88 -42.92 -15.92
C MET A 1 -27.42 -42.50 -15.91
N LEU A 2 -27.04 -41.40 -16.56
CA LEU A 2 -25.69 -40.87 -16.43
C LEU A 2 -25.46 -40.47 -14.96
N PRO A 3 -24.32 -40.79 -14.35
CA PRO A 3 -24.03 -40.32 -13.00
C PRO A 3 -24.05 -38.78 -12.99
N PRO A 4 -24.57 -38.15 -11.93
CA PRO A 4 -24.56 -36.70 -11.80
C PRO A 4 -23.11 -36.21 -11.90
N PRO A 5 -22.86 -35.10 -12.63
CA PRO A 5 -21.50 -34.55 -12.71
C PRO A 5 -21.04 -34.24 -11.29
N LEU A 6 -19.92 -34.85 -10.90
CA LEU A 6 -19.30 -34.61 -9.61
C LEU A 6 -19.13 -33.09 -9.42
N PRO A 7 -19.46 -32.53 -8.24
CA PRO A 7 -19.19 -31.13 -7.94
C PRO A 7 -17.72 -30.87 -8.27
N ALA A 8 -17.44 -29.90 -9.15
CA ALA A 8 -16.08 -29.51 -9.47
C ALA A 8 -15.35 -29.25 -8.14
N ALA A 9 -14.29 -30.02 -7.89
CA ALA A 9 -13.58 -29.99 -6.62
C ALA A 9 -13.08 -28.56 -6.38
N ARG A 10 -13.74 -27.84 -5.46
CA ARG A 10 -13.36 -26.49 -5.07
C ARG A 10 -11.92 -26.53 -4.58
N ASN A 11 -11.07 -25.71 -5.20
CA ASN A 11 -9.65 -25.71 -4.85
C ASN A 11 -9.44 -24.93 -3.53
N PRO A 12 -9.14 -25.59 -2.40
CA PRO A 12 -9.15 -24.98 -1.06
C PRO A 12 -8.09 -23.88 -0.91
N ILE A 13 -7.02 -23.92 -1.72
CA ILE A 13 -5.98 -22.89 -1.73
C ILE A 13 -6.54 -21.53 -2.16
N ILE A 14 -7.46 -21.50 -3.11
CA ILE A 14 -8.06 -20.26 -3.61
C ILE A 14 -9.01 -19.68 -2.56
N ASP A 15 -9.81 -20.52 -1.91
CA ASP A 15 -10.74 -20.10 -0.88
C ASP A 15 -9.97 -19.52 0.33
N THR A 16 -8.87 -20.16 0.76
CA THR A 16 -8.00 -19.63 1.81
C THR A 16 -7.33 -18.31 1.40
N MET A 17 -6.82 -18.20 0.17
CA MET A 17 -6.23 -16.96 -0.35
C MET A 17 -7.25 -15.81 -0.39
N ALA A 18 -8.47 -16.09 -0.85
CA ALA A 18 -9.54 -15.11 -0.94
C ALA A 18 -9.99 -14.67 0.46
N GLN A 19 -10.08 -15.59 1.42
CA GLN A 19 -10.37 -15.27 2.82
C GLN A 19 -9.28 -14.41 3.47
N ILE A 20 -8.00 -14.76 3.32
CA ILE A 20 -6.89 -13.96 3.87
C ILE A 20 -6.91 -12.56 3.24
N SER A 21 -7.08 -12.47 1.92
CA SER A 21 -7.17 -11.18 1.21
C SER A 21 -8.36 -10.36 1.71
N LEU A 22 -9.50 -10.99 1.98
CA LEU A 22 -10.67 -10.32 2.51
C LEU A 22 -10.45 -9.82 3.94
N VAL A 23 -9.84 -10.61 4.82
CA VAL A 23 -9.50 -10.18 6.18
C VAL A 23 -8.54 -8.98 6.13
N VAL A 24 -7.51 -9.04 5.29
CA VAL A 24 -6.58 -7.91 5.10
C VAL A 24 -7.32 -6.67 4.60
N GLY A 25 -8.23 -6.82 3.63
CA GLY A 25 -9.05 -5.72 3.13
C GLY A 25 -9.96 -5.10 4.17
N VAL A 26 -10.60 -5.93 5.00
CA VAL A 26 -11.47 -5.47 6.09
C VAL A 26 -10.66 -4.74 7.16
N VAL A 27 -9.51 -5.28 7.56
CA VAL A 27 -8.62 -4.62 8.52
C VAL A 27 -8.14 -3.28 7.97
N TRP A 28 -7.76 -3.22 6.70
CA TRP A 28 -7.35 -1.98 6.06
C TRP A 28 -8.51 -0.97 5.97
N LEU A 29 -9.73 -1.43 5.68
CA LEU A 29 -10.92 -0.57 5.69
C LEU A 29 -11.20 -0.01 7.09
N LEU A 30 -11.13 -0.84 8.13
CA LEU A 30 -11.28 -0.39 9.52
C LEU A 30 -10.23 0.64 9.90
N TYR A 31 -8.98 0.43 9.47
CA TYR A 31 -7.91 1.40 9.67
C TYR A 31 -8.20 2.73 8.95
N ALA A 32 -8.63 2.69 7.69
CA ALA A 32 -8.97 3.90 6.93
C ALA A 32 -10.16 4.66 7.54
N LEU A 33 -11.18 3.93 8.02
CA LEU A 33 -12.31 4.51 8.75
C LEU A 33 -11.88 5.10 10.09
N GLY A 34 -11.00 4.42 10.83
CA GLY A 34 -10.42 4.93 12.06
C GLY A 34 -9.63 6.22 11.82
N GLN A 35 -8.84 6.28 10.74
CA GLN A 35 -8.11 7.47 10.34
C GLN A 35 -9.06 8.63 10.01
N LEU A 36 -10.15 8.38 9.28
CA LEU A 36 -11.18 9.39 8.99
C LEU A 36 -11.88 9.86 10.27
N ALA A 37 -12.19 8.95 11.20
CA ALA A 37 -12.81 9.30 12.47
C ALA A 37 -11.88 10.19 13.31
N VAL A 38 -10.60 9.83 13.42
CA VAL A 38 -9.60 10.66 14.11
C VAL A 38 -9.51 12.04 13.46
N LEU A 39 -9.46 12.11 12.13
CA LEU A 39 -9.40 13.39 11.42
C LEU A 39 -10.65 14.25 11.65
N ALA A 40 -11.84 13.64 11.73
CA ALA A 40 -13.09 14.33 12.02
C ALA A 40 -13.22 14.80 13.49
N LEU A 41 -12.53 14.12 14.42
CA LEU A 41 -12.48 14.51 15.83
C LEU A 41 -11.40 15.56 16.13
N LEU A 42 -10.42 15.71 15.24
CA LEU A 42 -9.35 16.69 15.40
C LEU A 42 -9.87 18.10 15.09
N PRO A 43 -9.55 19.11 15.92
CA PRO A 43 -9.85 20.49 15.59
C PRO A 43 -9.11 20.94 14.33
N ASP A 44 -9.74 21.81 13.55
CA ASP A 44 -9.13 22.43 12.37
C ASP A 44 -7.78 23.07 12.75
N GLY A 45 -6.73 22.71 12.03
CA GLY A 45 -5.38 23.21 12.28
C GLY A 45 -4.62 22.55 13.43
N ALA A 46 -5.17 21.55 14.14
CA ALA A 46 -4.46 20.85 15.22
C ALA A 46 -3.15 20.20 14.73
N LEU A 47 -3.15 19.61 13.54
CA LEU A 47 -1.95 19.03 12.92
C LEU A 47 -0.93 20.10 12.53
N GLN A 48 -1.39 21.25 12.04
CA GLN A 48 -0.52 22.38 11.72
C GLN A 48 0.08 22.99 12.99
N ALA A 49 -0.67 23.05 14.09
CA ALA A 49 -0.17 23.48 15.39
C ALA A 49 0.91 22.52 15.94
N VAL A 50 0.74 21.21 15.76
CA VAL A 50 1.76 20.22 16.12
C VAL A 50 3.02 20.39 15.27
N VAL A 51 2.86 20.55 13.96
CA VAL A 51 3.96 20.81 13.02
C VAL A 51 4.74 22.07 13.39
N LEU A 52 4.04 23.18 13.65
CA LEU A 52 4.64 24.44 14.09
C LEU A 52 5.38 24.29 15.42
N ARG A 53 4.85 23.47 16.34
CA ARG A 53 5.47 23.18 17.63
C ARG A 53 6.75 22.34 17.53
N ILE A 54 6.86 21.50 16.50
CA ILE A 54 8.08 20.72 16.23
C ILE A 54 9.18 21.63 15.64
N GLY A 55 8.82 22.79 15.08
CA GLY A 55 9.78 23.82 14.64
C GLY A 55 10.69 23.40 13.49
N MET A 56 10.39 22.29 12.84
CA MET A 56 11.18 21.69 11.78
C MET A 56 10.53 21.95 10.41
N PRO A 57 11.28 22.40 9.39
CA PRO A 57 10.73 22.57 8.05
C PRO A 57 10.34 21.21 7.47
N LEU A 58 9.05 20.96 7.22
CA LEU A 58 8.63 19.71 6.61
C LEU A 58 9.07 19.66 5.14
N PRO A 59 9.49 18.49 4.63
CA PRO A 59 9.66 18.29 3.21
C PRO A 59 8.38 18.63 2.46
N ALA A 60 8.49 19.24 1.27
CA ALA A 60 7.34 19.66 0.46
C ALA A 60 6.34 18.52 0.21
N LEU A 61 6.81 17.28 0.06
CA LEU A 61 5.97 16.08 -0.07
C LEU A 61 5.11 15.83 1.18
N LEU A 62 5.69 15.98 2.37
CA LEU A 62 5.00 15.77 3.63
C LEU A 62 3.97 16.88 3.88
N GLN A 63 4.33 18.12 3.52
CA GLN A 63 3.41 19.26 3.57
C GLN A 63 2.23 19.06 2.62
N TRP A 64 2.48 18.64 1.38
CA TRP A 64 1.42 18.31 0.41
C TRP A 64 0.49 17.20 0.93
N CYS A 65 1.05 16.16 1.56
CA CYS A 65 0.27 15.09 2.19
C CYS A 65 -0.61 15.59 3.34
N LEU A 66 -0.12 16.53 4.15
CA LEU A 66 -0.93 17.15 5.23
C LEU A 66 -2.05 18.00 4.65
N ASP A 67 -1.75 18.80 3.63
CA ASP A 67 -2.74 19.67 2.97
C ASP A 67 -3.85 18.84 2.28
N HIS A 68 -3.52 17.66 1.76
CA HIS A 68 -4.44 16.76 1.08
C HIS A 68 -4.83 15.54 1.94
N MET A 69 -4.60 15.59 3.25
CA MET A 69 -4.75 14.43 4.14
C MET A 69 -6.16 13.84 4.10
N LEU A 70 -7.19 14.69 4.07
CA LEU A 70 -8.59 14.25 3.95
C LEU A 70 -8.84 13.55 2.62
N ALA A 71 -8.33 14.10 1.51
CA ALA A 71 -8.47 13.49 0.18
C ALA A 71 -7.72 12.14 0.11
N LEU A 72 -6.53 12.05 0.70
CA LEU A 72 -5.75 10.82 0.78
C LEU A 72 -6.43 9.75 1.64
N SER A 73 -7.03 10.14 2.78
CA SER A 73 -7.79 9.21 3.63
C SER A 73 -9.06 8.72 2.93
N LEU A 74 -9.78 9.59 2.22
CA LEU A 74 -10.93 9.18 1.38
C LEU A 74 -10.49 8.24 0.26
N LEU A 75 -9.39 8.55 -0.43
CA LEU A 75 -8.82 7.69 -1.45
C LEU A 75 -8.43 6.31 -0.88
N SER A 76 -7.80 6.28 0.29
CA SER A 76 -7.47 5.06 1.02
C SER A 76 -8.72 4.23 1.36
N ALA A 77 -9.77 4.87 1.87
CA ALA A 77 -11.04 4.21 2.17
C ALA A 77 -11.71 3.65 0.92
N LEU A 78 -11.72 4.40 -0.19
CA LEU A 78 -12.23 3.95 -1.49
C LEU A 78 -11.44 2.75 -2.01
N LEU A 79 -10.11 2.79 -1.93
CA LEU A 79 -9.24 1.67 -2.33
C LEU A 79 -9.48 0.43 -1.47
N ALA A 80 -9.61 0.60 -0.15
CA ALA A 80 -9.90 -0.49 0.77
C ALA A 80 -11.29 -1.10 0.52
N LEU A 81 -12.28 -0.27 0.17
CA LEU A 81 -13.63 -0.71 -0.18
C LEU A 81 -13.65 -1.46 -1.53
N LEU A 82 -12.96 -0.93 -2.54
CA LEU A 82 -12.78 -1.59 -3.84
C LEU A 82 -12.05 -2.94 -3.69
N PHE A 83 -11.02 -3.00 -2.86
CA PHE A 83 -10.29 -4.22 -2.59
C PHE A 83 -11.14 -5.26 -1.85
N SER A 84 -11.88 -4.83 -0.82
CA SER A 84 -12.84 -5.67 -0.10
C SER A 84 -13.94 -6.18 -1.04
N ALA A 85 -14.47 -5.32 -1.92
CA ALA A 85 -15.47 -5.69 -2.93
C ALA A 85 -14.91 -6.67 -3.97
N ALA A 86 -13.65 -6.49 -4.40
CA ALA A 86 -12.97 -7.41 -5.31
C ALA A 86 -12.70 -8.77 -4.65
N ALA A 87 -12.26 -8.79 -3.39
CA ALA A 87 -12.06 -10.01 -2.61
C ALA A 87 -13.38 -10.76 -2.38
N TRP A 88 -14.45 -10.03 -2.07
CA TRP A 88 -15.80 -10.60 -1.94
C TRP A 88 -16.32 -11.14 -3.28
N GLY A 89 -16.13 -10.41 -4.37
CA GLY A 89 -16.49 -10.86 -5.71
C GLY A 89 -15.69 -12.08 -6.18
N LEU A 90 -14.45 -12.23 -5.70
CA LEU A 90 -13.61 -13.40 -5.92
C LEU A 90 -14.19 -14.64 -5.21
N LEU A 91 -14.67 -14.48 -3.97
CA LEU A 91 -15.42 -15.52 -3.26
C LEU A 91 -16.73 -15.89 -3.97
N GLN A 92 -17.41 -14.91 -4.59
CA GLN A 92 -18.61 -15.13 -5.40
C GLN A 92 -18.33 -15.63 -6.83
N ARG A 93 -17.07 -15.88 -7.20
CA ARG A 93 -16.66 -16.42 -8.50
C ARG A 93 -17.12 -15.61 -9.72
N ARG A 94 -17.22 -14.28 -9.61
CA ARG A 94 -17.61 -13.40 -10.73
C ARG A 94 -16.41 -12.96 -11.58
N GLU A 95 -16.52 -13.01 -12.92
CA GLU A 95 -15.43 -12.60 -13.83
C GLU A 95 -15.01 -11.13 -13.66
N TRP A 96 -15.94 -10.22 -13.35
CA TRP A 96 -15.64 -8.81 -13.08
C TRP A 96 -14.73 -8.63 -11.86
N ALA A 97 -14.87 -9.48 -10.85
CA ALA A 97 -14.04 -9.44 -9.65
C ALA A 97 -12.61 -9.90 -9.93
N ARG A 98 -12.42 -10.85 -10.86
CA ARG A 98 -11.09 -11.26 -11.32
C ARG A 98 -10.35 -10.08 -11.95
N LEU A 99 -11.00 -9.35 -12.84
CA LEU A 99 -10.40 -8.17 -13.49
C LEU A 99 -10.11 -7.06 -12.47
N GLY A 100 -11.03 -6.78 -11.55
CA GLY A 100 -10.84 -5.80 -10.49
C GLY A 100 -9.66 -6.15 -9.57
N PHE A 101 -9.55 -7.42 -9.16
CA PHE A 101 -8.46 -7.87 -8.30
C PHE A 101 -7.11 -7.83 -9.03
N VAL A 102 -7.06 -8.21 -10.31
CA VAL A 102 -5.84 -8.09 -11.13
C VAL A 102 -5.44 -6.63 -11.31
N ALA A 103 -6.39 -5.74 -11.62
CA ALA A 103 -6.12 -4.31 -11.72
C ALA A 103 -5.58 -3.76 -10.40
N PHE A 104 -6.17 -4.15 -9.27
CA PHE A 104 -5.72 -3.76 -7.94
C PHE A 104 -4.29 -4.23 -7.66
N LEU A 105 -3.97 -5.48 -7.98
CA LEU A 105 -2.62 -6.03 -7.84
C LEU A 105 -1.62 -5.24 -8.71
N VAL A 106 -1.95 -4.99 -9.97
CA VAL A 106 -1.07 -4.23 -10.88
C VAL A 106 -0.85 -2.81 -10.37
N VAL A 107 -1.91 -2.11 -9.97
CA VAL A 107 -1.82 -0.76 -9.39
C VAL A 107 -0.98 -0.78 -8.12
N THR A 108 -1.15 -1.77 -7.24
CA THR A 108 -0.38 -1.89 -6.00
C THR A 108 1.09 -2.19 -6.27
N ALA A 109 1.41 -3.04 -7.25
CA ALA A 109 2.78 -3.28 -7.66
C ALA A 109 3.44 -2.02 -8.24
N LEU A 110 2.73 -1.31 -9.13
CA LEU A 110 3.20 -0.03 -9.68
C LEU A 110 3.38 1.02 -8.59
N ALA A 111 2.46 1.10 -7.63
CA ALA A 111 2.58 2.01 -6.49
C ALA A 111 3.80 1.71 -5.62
N ASN A 112 4.11 0.43 -5.38
CA ASN A 112 5.34 0.03 -4.68
C ASN A 112 6.60 0.50 -5.42
N PHE A 113 6.66 0.37 -6.75
CA PHE A 113 7.79 0.89 -7.52
C PHE A 113 7.83 2.42 -7.56
N ALA A 114 6.68 3.08 -7.68
CA ALA A 114 6.56 4.53 -7.64
C ALA A 114 6.94 5.12 -6.27
N SER A 115 6.86 4.32 -5.21
CA SER A 115 7.30 4.74 -3.87
C SER A 115 8.82 4.89 -3.76
N LEU A 116 9.61 4.19 -4.58
CA LEU A 116 11.09 4.26 -4.55
C LEU A 116 11.64 5.66 -4.85
N PRO A 117 11.27 6.34 -5.96
CA PRO A 117 11.72 7.71 -6.21
C PRO A 117 11.19 8.70 -5.17
N LEU A 118 9.97 8.50 -4.66
CA LEU A 118 9.42 9.30 -3.56
C LEU A 118 10.25 9.17 -2.29
N LEU A 119 10.60 7.94 -1.92
CA LEU A 119 11.43 7.64 -0.76
C LEU A 119 12.84 8.24 -0.93
N TRP A 120 13.41 8.13 -2.13
CA TRP A 120 14.68 8.74 -2.47
C TRP A 120 14.66 10.26 -2.30
N GLN A 121 13.62 10.95 -2.79
CA GLN A 121 13.44 12.39 -2.61
C GLN A 121 13.24 12.77 -1.15
N PHE A 122 12.45 11.99 -0.40
CA PHE A 122 12.22 12.20 1.03
C PHE A 122 13.53 12.17 1.84
N PHE A 123 14.36 11.13 1.66
CA PHE A 123 15.68 11.07 2.29
C PHE A 123 16.61 12.19 1.82
N GLY A 124 16.54 12.58 0.54
CA GLY A 124 17.29 13.73 0.03
C GLY A 124 16.92 15.04 0.73
N ALA A 125 15.62 15.27 0.96
CA ALA A 125 15.13 16.43 1.70
C ALA A 125 15.59 16.41 3.17
N MET A 126 15.60 15.24 3.82
CA MET A 126 16.11 15.12 5.20
C MET A 126 17.61 15.42 5.31
N GLN A 127 18.42 15.05 4.32
CA GLN A 127 19.84 15.42 4.28
C GLN A 127 20.04 16.94 4.08
N GLN A 128 19.05 17.62 3.49
CA GLN A 128 19.05 19.07 3.29
C GLN A 128 18.56 19.86 4.52
N MET A 129 18.05 19.17 5.53
CA MET A 129 17.46 19.76 6.73
C MET A 129 18.44 20.36 7.75
N PRO A 130 19.64 19.78 8.00
CA PRO A 130 20.60 20.38 8.93
C PRO A 130 21.08 21.76 8.44
N PRO A 131 21.24 22.75 9.34
CA PRO A 131 21.80 24.05 8.99
C PRO A 131 23.21 23.90 8.37
N GLU A 132 23.54 24.72 7.37
CA GLU A 132 24.85 24.66 6.69
C GLU A 132 26.05 24.79 7.66
N ALA A 133 25.86 25.57 8.74
CA ALA A 133 26.85 25.73 9.81
C ALA A 133 27.14 24.42 10.55
N MET A 134 26.16 23.52 10.68
CA MET A 134 26.36 22.20 11.31
C MET A 134 26.92 21.17 10.33
N ARG A 135 26.71 21.31 9.01
CA ARG A 135 27.21 20.34 8.02
C ARG A 135 28.73 20.17 8.01
N HIS A 136 29.47 21.19 8.43
CA HIS A 136 30.93 21.21 8.43
C HIS A 136 31.53 20.88 9.81
N SER A 137 30.71 20.67 10.84
CA SER A 137 31.17 20.19 12.14
C SER A 137 31.31 18.67 12.15
N ALA A 138 32.16 18.13 13.03
CA ALA A 138 32.34 16.68 13.19
C ALA A 138 31.00 15.97 13.46
N ASP A 139 30.15 16.58 14.30
CA ASP A 139 28.83 16.05 14.63
C ASP A 139 27.89 16.03 13.42
N GLY A 140 27.92 17.06 12.56
CA GLY A 140 27.10 17.10 11.37
C GLY A 140 27.58 16.15 10.27
N THR A 141 28.89 15.94 10.14
CA THR A 141 29.43 14.92 9.22
C THR A 141 28.99 13.52 9.64
N GLN A 142 29.04 13.20 10.94
CA GLN A 142 28.57 11.92 11.46
C GLN A 142 27.06 11.74 11.27
N LEU A 143 26.27 12.79 11.48
CA LEU A 143 24.83 12.78 11.23
C LEU A 143 24.50 12.51 9.74
N LEU A 144 25.23 13.16 8.82
CA LEU A 144 25.04 12.97 7.38
C LEU A 144 25.39 11.56 6.94
N ASP A 145 26.49 10.99 7.46
CA ASP A 145 26.88 9.60 7.20
C ASP A 145 25.81 8.62 7.69
N GLN A 146 25.24 8.85 8.88
CA GLN A 146 24.13 8.04 9.40
C GLN A 146 22.88 8.16 8.53
N LEU A 147 22.52 9.36 8.08
CA LEU A 147 21.38 9.57 7.16
C LEU A 147 21.61 8.92 5.80
N GLN A 148 22.85 8.92 5.28
CA GLN A 148 23.20 8.26 4.03
C GLN A 148 23.17 6.73 4.16
N ALA A 149 23.71 6.18 5.25
CA ALA A 149 23.60 4.76 5.54
C ALA A 149 22.14 4.33 5.69
N GLY A 150 21.35 5.10 6.45
CA GLY A 150 19.91 4.89 6.60
C GLY A 150 19.18 4.92 5.26
N ARG A 151 19.46 5.90 4.40
CA ARG A 151 18.91 5.99 3.04
C ARG A 151 19.23 4.75 2.21
N MET A 152 20.48 4.29 2.21
CA MET A 152 20.86 3.07 1.46
C MET A 152 20.13 1.84 1.98
N ILE A 153 20.11 1.64 3.30
CA ILE A 153 19.43 0.50 3.92
C ILE A 153 17.94 0.54 3.59
N SER A 154 17.27 1.67 3.80
CA SER A 154 15.85 1.83 3.49
C SER A 154 15.55 1.63 2.01
N MET A 155 16.37 2.14 1.09
CA MET A 155 16.20 1.92 -0.34
C MET A 155 16.42 0.45 -0.73
N ALA A 156 17.42 -0.22 -0.16
CA ALA A 156 17.67 -1.63 -0.39
C ALA A 156 16.48 -2.46 0.09
N THR A 157 16.01 -2.23 1.33
CA THR A 157 14.83 -2.90 1.88
C THR A 157 13.60 -2.63 1.02
N ALA A 158 13.31 -1.36 0.69
CA ALA A 158 12.15 -1.01 -0.14
C ALA A 158 12.20 -1.66 -1.52
N THR A 159 13.38 -1.74 -2.14
CA THR A 159 13.57 -2.39 -3.45
C THR A 159 13.31 -3.89 -3.36
N VAL A 160 13.89 -4.55 -2.35
CA VAL A 160 13.68 -5.98 -2.10
C VAL A 160 12.21 -6.26 -1.84
N THR A 161 11.57 -5.48 -0.97
CA THR A 161 10.15 -5.59 -0.67
C THR A 161 9.32 -5.40 -1.94
N SER A 162 9.57 -4.35 -2.75
CA SER A 162 8.86 -4.12 -4.01
C SER A 162 9.00 -5.28 -4.99
N LEU A 163 10.19 -5.88 -5.10
CA LEU A 163 10.40 -7.09 -5.92
C LEU A 163 9.61 -8.28 -5.39
N VAL A 164 9.67 -8.56 -4.08
CA VAL A 164 8.92 -9.67 -3.46
C VAL A 164 7.42 -9.50 -3.71
N PHE A 165 6.90 -8.29 -3.50
CA PHE A 165 5.51 -7.98 -3.77
C PHE A 165 5.18 -8.13 -5.26
N ALA A 166 6.01 -7.64 -6.18
CA ALA A 166 5.80 -7.80 -7.61
C ALA A 166 5.76 -9.27 -8.05
N VAL A 167 6.68 -10.11 -7.56
CA VAL A 167 6.71 -11.55 -7.83
C VAL A 167 5.46 -12.22 -7.25
N LEU A 168 5.09 -11.91 -6.01
CA LEU A 168 3.89 -12.43 -5.37
C LEU A 168 2.62 -12.03 -6.14
N HIS A 169 2.51 -10.76 -6.52
CA HIS A 169 1.38 -10.22 -7.27
C HIS A 169 1.28 -10.89 -8.66
N GLY A 170 2.39 -11.00 -9.38
CA GLY A 170 2.46 -11.69 -10.67
C GLY A 170 2.10 -13.18 -10.55
N TRP A 171 2.57 -13.85 -9.50
CA TRP A 171 2.22 -15.23 -9.21
C TRP A 171 0.72 -15.41 -8.94
N ILE A 172 0.11 -14.51 -8.17
CA ILE A 172 -1.33 -14.52 -7.91
C ILE A 172 -2.13 -14.30 -9.19
N VAL A 173 -1.73 -13.33 -10.03
CA VAL A 173 -2.35 -13.10 -11.33
C VAL A 173 -2.24 -14.35 -12.21
N TYR A 174 -1.07 -14.99 -12.27
CA TYR A 174 -0.86 -16.21 -13.03
C TYR A 174 -1.76 -17.36 -12.54
N GLN A 175 -1.88 -17.53 -11.22
CA GLN A 175 -2.79 -18.51 -10.62
C GLN A 175 -4.25 -18.22 -10.98
N LEU A 176 -4.69 -16.96 -10.94
CA LEU A 176 -6.05 -16.55 -11.31
C LEU A 176 -6.37 -16.78 -12.80
N TYR A 177 -5.36 -16.79 -13.67
CA TYR A 177 -5.50 -17.08 -15.09
C TYR A 177 -5.42 -18.57 -15.44
N ARG A 178 -5.15 -19.46 -14.48
CA ARG A 178 -5.12 -20.90 -14.77
C ARG A 178 -6.46 -21.38 -15.33
N PRO A 179 -6.46 -22.18 -16.42
CA PRO A 179 -7.68 -22.59 -17.11
C PRO A 179 -8.64 -23.39 -16.22
N THR A 180 -8.10 -24.16 -15.27
CA THR A 180 -8.86 -24.90 -14.26
C THR A 180 -9.69 -24.00 -13.36
N ILE A 181 -9.15 -22.82 -13.00
CA ILE A 181 -9.80 -21.83 -12.15
C ILE A 181 -10.75 -20.98 -13.00
N ARG A 182 -10.32 -20.54 -14.18
CA ARG A 182 -11.15 -19.79 -15.13
C ARG A 182 -12.45 -20.52 -15.51
N ALA A 183 -12.43 -21.85 -15.57
CA ALA A 183 -13.62 -22.66 -15.81
C ALA A 183 -14.67 -22.55 -14.69
N GLU A 184 -14.24 -22.26 -13.45
CA GLU A 184 -15.13 -22.10 -12.30
C GLU A 184 -15.80 -20.73 -12.22
N PHE A 185 -15.24 -19.70 -12.89
CA PHE A 185 -15.82 -18.35 -12.98
C PHE A 185 -16.78 -18.18 -14.17
N ARG A 186 -16.94 -19.21 -15.01
CA ARG A 186 -17.73 -19.19 -16.25
C ARG A 186 -19.14 -19.82 -16.12
N ARG A 187 -19.50 -20.28 -14.92
CA ARG A 187 -20.83 -20.81 -14.59
C ARG A 187 -21.60 -19.76 -13.80
#